data_AF-A0A1J3DVI7-F1
#
_entry.id   AF-A0A1J3DVI7-F1
#
_cell.length_a   1.000
_cell.length_b   1.000
_cell.length_c   1.000
_cell.angle_alpha   90.00
_cell.angle_beta   90.00
_cell.angle_gamma   90.00
#
_symmetry.space_group_name_H-M   'P 1'
#
loop_
_entity.id
_entity.type
_entity.pdbx_description
1 polymer ?
#
loop_
_entity_poly.entity_id
_entity_poly.type
_entity_poly.pdbx_seq_one_letter_code
_entity_poly.pdbx_strand_id
1 'polypeptide(L)'
;QEGIVPSAWTGGFGNWDAQSKDLNSLIALNADTGFEWRKEAIKIDIECIRILPNDSKIGKLILARLLMAEEAMISDVAVKGVHYEEILQLYNDLMTLDPSHVQYYKDEHSVALLHKVTSSTESLSRHLFRYKNMDNIVCL
;
A
#
# COMPACT_ATOMS: atom_id res chain seq x y z
N GLN A 1 51.29 15.27 12.68
CA GLN A 1 50.76 14.11 11.94
C GLN A 1 49.25 14.16 12.12
N GLU A 2 48.60 14.91 11.24
CA GLU A 2 47.15 15.15 11.26
C GLU A 2 46.52 14.26 10.19
N GLY A 3 45.62 13.37 10.61
CA GLY A 3 44.95 12.41 9.74
C GLY A 3 43.79 13.08 9.01
N ILE A 4 43.95 13.30 7.71
CA ILE A 4 42.88 13.71 6.81
C ILE A 4 41.98 12.49 6.56
N VAL A 5 40.74 12.54 7.02
CA VAL A 5 39.69 11.58 6.66
C VAL A 5 39.06 12.05 5.33
N PRO A 6 39.07 11.25 4.25
CA PRO A 6 38.38 11.63 3.02
C PRO A 6 36.86 11.55 3.21
N SER A 7 36.19 12.70 3.15
CA SER A 7 34.73 12.82 3.10
C SER A 7 34.19 12.32 1.76
N ALA A 8 33.95 11.02 1.65
CA ALA A 8 33.51 10.36 0.41
C ALA A 8 32.04 9.90 0.42
N TRP A 9 31.13 10.64 1.09
CA TRP A 9 29.70 10.26 1.14
C TRP A 9 28.69 11.40 0.89
N THR A 10 29.11 12.57 0.40
CA THR A 10 28.18 13.67 0.09
C THR A 10 28.10 14.03 -1.39
N GLY A 11 28.73 13.26 -2.28
CA GLY A 11 28.87 13.60 -3.70
C GLY A 11 27.83 13.00 -4.65
N GLY A 12 26.59 12.75 -4.23
CA GLY A 12 25.64 12.00 -5.09
C GLY A 12 24.16 12.36 -5.04
N PHE A 13 23.75 13.36 -4.26
CA PHE A 13 22.32 13.74 -4.13
C PHE A 13 21.97 15.08 -4.79
N GLY A 14 22.91 15.69 -5.54
CA GLY A 14 22.75 17.05 -6.07
C GLY A 14 22.08 17.18 -7.45
N ASN A 15 21.66 16.09 -8.10
CA ASN A 15 21.20 16.18 -9.50
C ASN A 15 20.01 15.26 -9.83
N TRP A 16 19.03 15.16 -8.92
CA TRP A 16 17.68 14.78 -9.33
C TRP A 16 16.94 16.06 -9.70
N ASP A 17 17.14 16.50 -10.94
CA ASP A 17 16.48 17.68 -11.48
C ASP A 17 14.97 17.59 -11.22
N ALA A 18 14.47 18.68 -10.64
CA ALA A 18 13.19 18.82 -9.97
C ALA A 18 11.96 18.82 -10.89
N GLN A 19 12.01 18.16 -12.05
CA GLN A 19 10.87 17.96 -12.96
C GLN A 19 11.28 16.96 -14.06
N SER A 20 11.28 15.67 -13.74
CA SER A 20 11.38 14.64 -14.78
C SER A 20 10.22 14.83 -15.77
N LYS A 21 10.54 14.97 -17.06
CA LYS A 21 9.51 15.01 -18.12
C LYS A 21 8.58 13.81 -18.04
N ASP A 22 9.10 12.66 -17.63
CA ASP A 22 8.31 11.44 -17.45
C ASP A 22 7.32 11.57 -16.28
N LEU A 23 7.71 12.25 -15.20
CA LEU A 23 6.81 12.52 -14.08
C LEU A 23 5.71 13.49 -14.48
N ASN A 24 6.03 14.56 -15.21
CA ASN A 24 5.03 15.51 -15.72
C ASN A 24 4.09 14.85 -16.74
N SER A 25 4.59 13.96 -17.59
CA SER A 25 3.77 13.17 -18.51
C SER A 25 2.87 12.15 -17.78
N LEU A 26 3.35 11.54 -16.70
CA LEU A 26 2.55 10.67 -15.83
C LEU A 26 1.44 11.46 -15.13
N ILE A 27 1.76 12.66 -14.62
CA ILE A 27 0.80 13.56 -13.98
C ILE A 27 -0.26 14.02 -15.00
N ALA A 28 0.13 14.37 -16.22
CA ALA A 28 -0.80 14.77 -17.28
C ALA A 28 -1.73 13.63 -17.71
N LEU A 29 -1.24 12.38 -17.75
CA LEU A 29 -2.05 11.18 -17.98
C LEU A 29 -3.08 10.93 -16.87
N ASN A 30 -2.73 11.22 -15.62
CA ASN A 30 -3.67 11.15 -14.49
C ASN A 30 -4.63 12.33 -14.42
N ALA A 31 -4.31 13.47 -15.05
CA ALA A 31 -5.20 14.64 -15.15
C ALA A 31 -6.20 14.53 -16.32
N ASP A 32 -6.06 13.50 -17.16
CA ASP A 32 -7.01 13.21 -18.22
C ASP A 32 -8.34 12.72 -17.62
N THR A 33 -9.44 13.06 -18.29
CA THR A 33 -10.80 12.55 -18.05
C THR A 33 -10.86 11.02 -17.87
N GLY A 34 -9.84 10.33 -18.38
CA GLY A 34 -9.48 8.93 -18.17
C GLY A 34 -9.41 8.44 -16.72
N PHE A 35 -9.00 9.29 -15.78
CA PHE A 35 -8.72 8.89 -14.39
C PHE A 35 -9.97 8.90 -13.50
N GLU A 36 -10.82 9.92 -13.64
CA GLU A 36 -12.06 10.01 -12.85
C GLU A 36 -13.02 8.87 -13.20
N TRP A 37 -13.32 8.60 -14.47
CA TRP A 37 -14.23 7.50 -14.81
C TRP A 37 -13.78 6.14 -14.25
N ARG A 38 -12.47 5.89 -14.13
CA ARG A 38 -11.92 4.67 -13.53
C ARG A 38 -12.18 4.61 -12.04
N LYS A 39 -12.01 5.74 -11.35
CA LYS A 39 -12.29 5.87 -9.92
C LYS A 39 -13.77 5.65 -9.64
N GLU A 40 -14.65 6.24 -10.44
CA GLU A 40 -16.09 6.00 -10.34
C GLU A 40 -16.46 4.55 -10.66
N ALA A 41 -15.86 3.94 -11.70
CA ALA A 41 -16.11 2.54 -12.03
C ALA A 41 -15.70 1.60 -10.89
N ILE A 42 -14.54 1.81 -10.28
CA ILE A 42 -14.07 1.02 -9.13
C ILE A 42 -15.04 1.12 -7.95
N LYS A 43 -15.53 2.32 -7.63
CA LYS A 43 -16.52 2.51 -6.56
C LYS A 43 -17.81 1.75 -6.83
N ILE A 44 -18.33 1.84 -8.05
CA ILE A 44 -19.54 1.11 -8.48
C ILE A 44 -19.31 -0.41 -8.37
N ASP A 45 -18.15 -0.89 -8.83
CA ASP A 45 -17.82 -2.32 -8.76
C ASP A 45 -17.69 -2.79 -7.30
N ILE A 46 -17.11 -2.00 -6.40
CA ILE A 46 -17.04 -2.28 -4.96
C ILE A 46 -18.44 -2.42 -4.37
N GLU A 47 -19.34 -1.48 -4.66
CA GLU A 47 -20.73 -1.53 -4.21
C GLU A 47 -21.45 -2.78 -4.73
N CYS A 48 -21.26 -3.12 -6.01
CA CYS A 48 -21.85 -4.31 -6.62
C CYS A 48 -21.35 -5.60 -5.96
N ILE A 49 -20.05 -5.72 -5.70
CA ILE A 49 -19.46 -6.93 -5.11
C ILE A 49 -19.88 -7.09 -3.64
N ARG A 50 -20.07 -6.00 -2.90
CA ARG A 50 -20.54 -6.05 -1.50
C ARG A 50 -21.96 -6.61 -1.34
N ILE A 51 -22.74 -6.63 -2.41
CA ILE A 51 -24.10 -7.23 -2.41
C ILE A 51 -24.02 -8.77 -2.52
N LEU A 52 -22.90 -9.32 -3.00
CA LEU A 52 -22.73 -10.76 -3.13
C LEU A 52 -22.59 -11.43 -1.75
N PRO A 53 -22.96 -12.72 -1.62
CA PRO A 53 -22.78 -13.45 -0.37
C PRO A 53 -21.32 -13.44 0.09
N ASN A 54 -21.12 -13.14 1.38
CA ASN A 54 -19.79 -13.00 1.97
C ASN A 54 -18.93 -14.26 1.84
N ASP A 55 -19.49 -15.45 1.66
CA ASP A 55 -18.71 -16.70 1.60
C ASP A 55 -18.15 -17.02 0.20
N SER A 56 -18.27 -16.10 -0.76
CA SER A 56 -17.71 -16.29 -2.09
C SER A 56 -16.20 -15.98 -2.12
N LYS A 57 -15.36 -17.00 -2.32
CA LYS A 57 -13.91 -16.84 -2.58
C LYS A 57 -13.63 -15.80 -3.66
N ILE A 58 -14.32 -15.90 -4.79
CA ILE A 58 -14.12 -14.98 -5.92
C ILE A 58 -14.56 -13.56 -5.53
N GLY A 59 -15.69 -13.42 -4.83
CA GLY A 59 -16.17 -12.14 -4.34
C GLY A 59 -15.16 -11.45 -3.42
N LYS A 60 -14.65 -12.16 -2.40
CA LYS A 60 -13.64 -11.63 -1.47
C LYS A 60 -12.35 -11.23 -2.19
N LEU A 61 -11.88 -12.05 -3.14
CA LEU A 61 -10.66 -11.75 -3.90
C LEU A 61 -10.83 -10.52 -4.79
N ILE A 62 -11.96 -10.40 -5.49
CA ILE A 62 -12.26 -9.23 -6.33
C ILE A 62 -12.37 -7.99 -5.44
N LEU A 63 -13.08 -8.07 -4.32
CA LEU A 63 -13.24 -6.96 -3.38
C LEU A 63 -11.88 -6.48 -2.85
N ALA A 64 -11.01 -7.40 -2.40
CA ALA A 64 -9.69 -7.04 -1.90
C ALA A 64 -8.84 -6.31 -2.96
N ARG A 65 -8.91 -6.75 -4.22
CA ARG A 65 -8.19 -6.12 -5.34
C ARG A 65 -8.76 -4.76 -5.71
N LEU A 66 -10.08 -4.60 -5.71
CA LEU A 66 -10.73 -3.32 -5.98
C LEU A 66 -10.43 -2.29 -4.90
N LEU A 67 -10.49 -2.68 -3.62
CA LEU A 67 -10.12 -1.82 -2.50
C LEU A 67 -8.63 -1.42 -2.55
N MET A 68 -7.74 -2.36 -2.90
CA MET A 68 -6.32 -2.04 -3.15
C MET A 68 -6.15 -1.03 -4.28
N ALA A 69 -6.91 -1.16 -5.37
CA ALA A 69 -6.85 -0.23 -6.49
C ALA A 69 -7.38 1.15 -6.11
N GLU A 70 -8.48 1.23 -5.35
CA GLU A 70 -9.01 2.48 -4.81
C GLU A 70 -7.97 3.19 -3.93
N GLU A 71 -7.33 2.46 -3.00
CA GLU A 71 -6.25 2.97 -2.14
C GLU A 71 -5.03 3.46 -2.92
N ALA A 72 -4.72 2.86 -4.07
CA ALA A 72 -3.65 3.30 -4.95
C ALA A 72 -4.00 4.58 -5.73
N MET A 73 -5.29 4.81 -6.00
CA MET A 73 -5.79 5.99 -6.72
C MET A 73 -6.02 7.20 -5.81
N ILE A 74 -6.14 7.01 -4.49
CA ILE A 74 -6.27 8.12 -3.53
C ILE A 74 -4.94 8.88 -3.46
N SER A 75 -4.97 10.16 -3.86
CA SER A 75 -3.85 11.08 -3.78
C SER A 75 -3.71 11.75 -2.40
N ASP A 76 -4.80 11.81 -1.62
CA ASP A 76 -4.80 12.42 -0.30
C ASP A 76 -4.26 11.46 0.76
N VAL A 77 -3.09 11.80 1.32
CA VAL A 77 -2.41 11.04 2.37
C VAL A 77 -3.27 10.90 3.65
N ALA A 78 -4.17 11.85 3.93
CA ALA A 78 -5.05 11.79 5.11
C ALA A 78 -6.20 10.79 4.96
N VAL A 79 -6.64 10.54 3.72
CA VAL A 79 -7.71 9.58 3.39
C VAL A 79 -7.13 8.22 3.02
N LYS A 80 -5.82 8.16 2.72
CA LYS A 80 -5.12 6.93 2.37
C LYS A 80 -5.05 5.98 3.56
N GLY A 81 -5.54 4.78 3.34
CA GLY A 81 -5.45 3.63 4.23
C GLY A 81 -6.68 3.32 5.05
N VAL A 82 -7.84 3.86 4.67
CA VAL A 82 -9.15 3.54 5.28
C VAL A 82 -9.50 2.06 5.06
N HIS A 83 -9.10 1.48 3.93
CA HIS A 83 -9.52 0.14 3.53
C HIS A 83 -8.51 -0.95 3.88
N TYR A 84 -7.29 -0.63 4.33
CA TYR A 84 -6.28 -1.67 4.55
C TYR A 84 -6.68 -2.69 5.63
N GLU A 85 -7.40 -2.30 6.67
CA GLU A 85 -7.97 -3.22 7.66
C GLU A 85 -8.88 -4.26 7.00
N GLU A 86 -9.80 -3.81 6.13
CA GLU A 86 -10.72 -4.67 5.40
C GLU A 86 -9.97 -5.58 4.42
N ILE A 87 -9.02 -5.03 3.66
CA ILE A 87 -8.18 -5.78 2.71
C ILE A 87 -7.42 -6.90 3.40
N LEU A 88 -6.77 -6.61 4.54
CA LEU A 88 -6.02 -7.60 5.31
C LEU A 88 -6.94 -8.72 5.82
N GLN A 89 -8.13 -8.36 6.31
CA GLN A 89 -9.12 -9.35 6.74
C GLN A 89 -9.59 -10.23 5.58
N LEU A 90 -9.85 -9.65 4.41
CA LEU A 90 -10.26 -10.40 3.21
C LEU A 90 -9.19 -11.42 2.80
N TYR A 91 -7.91 -11.05 2.81
CA TYR A 91 -6.84 -12.01 2.51
C TYR A 91 -6.69 -13.09 3.58
N ASN A 92 -6.86 -12.77 4.86
CA ASN A 92 -6.87 -13.77 5.92
C ASN A 92 -8.02 -14.76 5.74
N ASP A 93 -9.21 -14.27 5.44
CA ASP A 93 -10.37 -15.11 5.14
C ASP A 93 -10.09 -16.00 3.93
N LEU A 94 -9.48 -15.48 2.85
CA LEU A 94 -9.11 -16.25 1.66
C LEU A 94 -8.10 -17.36 1.97
N MET A 95 -7.14 -17.13 2.88
CA MET A 95 -6.23 -18.19 3.34
C MET A 95 -6.98 -19.35 4.01
N THR A 96 -8.09 -19.07 4.70
CA THR A 96 -8.93 -20.12 5.31
C THR A 96 -9.86 -20.79 4.31
N LEU A 97 -10.43 -20.00 3.38
CA LEU A 97 -11.47 -20.43 2.46
C LEU A 97 -10.92 -21.17 1.24
N ASP A 98 -9.69 -20.85 0.84
CA ASP A 98 -8.98 -21.51 -0.25
C ASP A 98 -7.50 -21.77 0.06
N PRO A 99 -7.21 -22.84 0.82
CA PRO A 99 -5.85 -23.21 1.19
C PRO A 99 -4.94 -23.51 -0.02
N SER A 100 -5.51 -23.86 -1.18
CA SER A 100 -4.73 -24.21 -2.37
C SER A 100 -3.93 -23.03 -2.95
N HIS A 101 -4.36 -21.79 -2.67
CA HIS A 101 -3.67 -20.56 -3.09
C HIS A 101 -3.13 -19.75 -1.90
N VAL A 102 -2.93 -20.38 -0.74
CA VAL A 102 -2.52 -19.70 0.50
C VAL A 102 -1.26 -18.84 0.34
N GLN A 103 -0.28 -19.29 -0.44
CA GLN A 103 0.95 -18.53 -0.65
C GLN A 103 0.68 -17.21 -1.38
N TYR A 104 -0.13 -17.26 -2.44
CA TYR A 104 -0.55 -16.07 -3.17
C TYR A 104 -1.25 -15.07 -2.24
N TYR A 105 -2.16 -15.53 -1.37
CA TYR A 105 -2.84 -14.64 -0.42
C TYR A 105 -1.90 -14.07 0.64
N LYS A 106 -0.88 -14.83 1.08
CA LYS A 106 0.14 -14.32 2.01
C LYS A 106 0.98 -13.21 1.38
N ASP A 107 1.35 -13.37 0.12
CA ASP A 107 2.15 -12.39 -0.59
C ASP A 107 1.34 -11.09 -0.76
N GLU A 108 0.09 -11.18 -1.22
CA GLU A 108 -0.80 -10.02 -1.35
C GLU A 108 -1.13 -9.36 0.00
N HIS A 109 -1.36 -10.16 1.05
CA HIS A 109 -1.54 -9.64 2.41
C HIS A 109 -0.31 -8.86 2.89
N SER A 110 0.89 -9.35 2.58
CA SER A 110 2.15 -8.68 2.95
C SER A 110 2.32 -7.35 2.20
N VAL A 111 1.93 -7.29 0.92
CA VAL A 111 1.92 -6.05 0.14
C VAL A 111 0.93 -5.05 0.73
N ALA A 112 -0.30 -5.46 1.03
CA ALA A 112 -1.30 -4.60 1.67
C ALA A 112 -0.82 -4.08 3.03
N LEU A 113 -0.17 -4.94 3.82
CA LEU A 113 0.41 -4.55 5.11
C LEU A 113 1.53 -3.52 4.93
N LEU A 114 2.42 -3.74 3.96
CA LEU A 114 3.49 -2.80 3.66
C LEU A 114 2.91 -1.42 3.30
N HIS A 115 1.94 -1.39 2.38
CA HIS A 115 1.28 -0.15 1.99
C HIS A 115 0.61 0.57 3.17
N LYS A 116 -0.03 -0.19 4.07
CA LYS A 116 -0.62 0.34 5.30
C LYS A 116 0.40 0.99 6.23
N VAL A 117 1.53 0.32 6.47
CA VAL A 117 2.56 0.86 7.37
C VAL A 117 3.32 2.02 6.74
N THR A 118 3.42 2.08 5.42
CA THR A 118 4.07 3.18 4.69
C THR A 118 3.10 4.25 4.19
N SER A 119 1.82 4.21 4.57
CA SER A 119 0.80 5.16 4.09
C SER A 119 1.08 6.60 4.54
N SER A 120 1.69 6.76 5.72
CA SER A 120 2.12 8.05 6.26
C SER A 120 3.34 7.88 7.17
N THR A 121 4.08 8.98 7.39
CA THR A 121 5.20 9.01 8.35
C THR A 121 4.75 8.65 9.77
N GLU A 122 3.52 9.01 10.15
CA GLU A 122 2.93 8.62 11.44
C GLU A 122 2.65 7.12 11.52
N SER A 123 2.08 6.52 10.46
CA SER A 123 1.87 5.06 10.41
C SER A 123 3.20 4.31 10.53
N LEU A 124 4.21 4.75 9.77
CA LEU A 124 5.54 4.15 9.76
C LEU A 124 6.22 4.27 11.12
N SER A 125 6.24 5.47 11.70
CA SER A 125 6.84 5.70 13.02
C SER A 125 6.16 4.89 14.12
N ARG A 126 4.82 4.79 14.13
CA ARG A 126 4.09 3.93 15.08
C ARG A 126 4.44 2.46 14.90
N HIS A 127 4.63 2.00 13.68
CA HIS A 127 5.04 0.62 13.42
C HIS A 127 6.49 0.35 13.89
N LEU A 128 7.44 1.22 13.54
CA LEU A 128 8.83 1.13 13.98
C LEU A 128 8.99 1.24 15.50
N PHE A 129 8.21 2.11 16.15
CA PHE A 129 8.19 2.24 17.60
C PHE A 129 7.68 0.97 18.29
N ARG A 130 6.61 0.35 17.74
CA ARG A 130 6.14 -0.95 18.22
C ARG A 130 7.21 -2.02 18.08
N TYR A 131 7.91 -2.07 16.95
CA TYR A 131 9.02 -3.02 16.75
C TYR A 131 10.15 -2.82 17.78
N LYS A 132 10.59 -1.57 17.99
CA LYS A 132 11.60 -1.22 19.00
C LYS A 132 11.18 -1.60 20.42
N ASN A 133 9.88 -1.56 20.74
CA ASN A 133 9.38 -2.01 22.04
C ASN A 133 9.31 -3.53 22.16
N MET A 134 9.10 -4.26 21.06
CA MET A 134 9.17 -5.73 21.05
C MET A 134 10.60 -6.22 21.28
N ASP A 135 11.61 -5.51 20.76
CA ASP A 135 13.03 -5.78 21.06
C ASP A 135 13.41 -5.48 22.53
N ASN A 136 12.57 -4.72 23.25
CA ASN A 136 12.70 -4.46 24.69
C ASN A 136 11.90 -5.44 25.56
N ILE A 137 11.07 -6.32 24.97
CA ILE A 137 10.48 -7.46 25.68
C ILE A 137 11.53 -8.57 25.66
N VAL A 138 12.50 -8.43 26.56
CA VAL A 138 13.29 -9.55 27.05
C VAL A 138 12.30 -10.60 27.54
N CYS A 139 12.34 -11.79 26.95
CA CYS A 139 11.69 -12.97 27.51
C CYS A 139 12.15 -13.13 28.97
N LEU A 140 11.24 -12.87 29.91
CA LEU A 140 11.33 -13.35 31.29
C LEU A 140 10.70 -14.74 31.37
#